data_AF-A0A1H9SNA8-F1
#
_entry.id   AF-A0A1H9SNA8-F1
#
_cell.length_a   1.000
_cell.length_b   1.000
_cell.length_c   1.000
_cell.angle_alpha   90.00
_cell.angle_beta   90.00
_cell.angle_gamma   90.00
#
_symmetry.space_group_name_H-M   'P 1'
#
loop_
_entity.id
_entity.type
_entity.pdbx_description
1 polymer ?
#
loop_
_entity_poly.entity_id
_entity_poly.type
_entity_poly.pdbx_seq_one_letter_code
_entity_poly.pdbx_strand_id
1 'polypeptide(L)'
;MNVKVYTLLMNVDFLPFFEGRVFPPILEWIFHLLIAWIIAFFYLVLLKPKYKIRKSLLACLLSFIAAMSYFPLTVLAKKETPAVDNATAVIFWFSGHAIYGLVLYRFGKRNIHHH
;
A
#
# COMPACT_ATOMS: atom_id res chain seq x y z
N MET A 1 -6.10 3.89 -26.34
CA MET A 1 -5.76 4.86 -25.27
C MET A 1 -4.87 4.15 -24.26
N ASN A 2 -3.62 4.58 -24.09
CA ASN A 2 -2.68 3.96 -23.17
C ASN A 2 -2.95 4.54 -21.76
N VAL A 3 -3.86 3.91 -21.01
CA VAL A 3 -4.18 4.35 -19.65
C VAL A 3 -2.95 4.13 -18.79
N LYS A 4 -2.33 5.21 -18.30
CA LYS A 4 -1.15 5.17 -17.44
C LYS A 4 -1.52 4.72 -16.02
N VAL A 5 -2.15 3.55 -15.87
CA VAL A 5 -2.54 3.01 -14.55
C VAL A 5 -1.33 2.90 -13.62
N TYR A 6 -0.15 2.65 -14.18
CA TYR A 6 1.10 2.59 -13.45
C TYR A 6 1.52 3.92 -12.83
N THR A 7 1.11 5.09 -13.35
CA THR A 7 1.51 6.39 -12.76
C THR A 7 0.82 6.63 -11.44
N LEU A 8 -0.41 6.15 -11.27
CA LEU A 8 -1.12 6.22 -9.99
C LEU A 8 -0.63 5.15 -9.01
N LEU A 9 -0.40 3.93 -9.50
CA LEU A 9 0.05 2.83 -8.63
C LEU A 9 1.34 3.16 -7.86
N MET A 10 2.21 3.97 -8.45
CA MET A 10 3.51 4.32 -7.88
C MET A 10 3.62 5.79 -7.47
N ASN A 11 2.54 6.58 -7.55
CA ASN A 11 2.66 8.02 -7.29
C ASN A 11 3.12 8.31 -5.86
N VAL A 12 4.05 9.25 -5.68
CA VAL A 12 4.59 9.72 -4.39
C VAL A 12 4.60 11.25 -4.24
N ASP A 13 4.04 11.97 -5.21
CA ASP A 13 4.03 13.43 -5.26
C ASP A 13 3.22 14.09 -4.11
N PHE A 14 2.38 13.31 -3.43
CA PHE A 14 1.59 13.71 -2.27
C PHE A 14 2.41 13.91 -1.00
N LEU A 15 3.66 13.42 -0.97
CA LEU A 15 4.53 13.61 0.19
C LEU A 15 5.09 15.05 0.19
N PRO A 16 4.95 15.80 1.30
CA PRO A 16 5.29 17.22 1.35
C PRO A 16 6.75 17.52 1.00
N PHE A 17 7.67 16.58 1.26
CA PHE A 17 9.10 16.71 0.94
C PHE A 17 9.44 16.46 -0.54
N PHE A 18 8.51 15.89 -1.29
CA PHE A 18 8.66 15.42 -2.68
C PHE A 18 7.81 16.23 -3.67
N GLU A 19 7.08 17.24 -3.19
CA GLU A 19 6.25 18.09 -4.01
C GLU A 19 7.04 18.73 -5.16
N GLY A 20 6.48 18.66 -6.37
CA GLY A 20 7.06 19.29 -7.56
C GLY A 20 8.28 18.56 -8.15
N ARG A 21 8.75 17.46 -7.55
CA ARG A 21 9.82 16.64 -8.11
C ARG A 21 9.28 15.51 -8.98
N VAL A 22 9.81 15.39 -10.19
CA VAL A 22 9.56 14.25 -11.07
C VAL A 22 10.62 13.19 -10.77
N PHE A 23 10.20 12.07 -10.21
CA PHE A 23 11.09 10.94 -9.97
C PHE A 23 11.03 9.93 -11.13
N PRO A 24 12.14 9.24 -11.41
CA PRO A 24 12.11 8.09 -12.31
C PRO A 24 11.14 7.01 -11.78
N PRO A 25 10.43 6.27 -12.65
CA PRO A 25 9.47 5.24 -12.22
C PRO A 25 10.05 4.19 -11.27
N ILE A 26 11.34 3.84 -11.43
CA ILE A 26 12.02 2.89 -10.53
C ILE A 26 12.12 3.41 -9.10
N LEU A 27 12.28 4.72 -8.93
CA LEU A 27 12.46 5.34 -7.62
C LEU A 27 11.11 5.55 -6.93
N GLU A 28 10.08 5.90 -7.70
CA GLU A 28 8.67 5.86 -7.26
C GLU A 28 8.29 4.45 -6.74
N TRP A 29 8.68 3.41 -7.47
CA TRP A 29 8.47 2.02 -7.06
C TRP A 29 9.21 1.66 -5.76
N ILE A 30 10.47 2.08 -5.60
CA ILE A 30 11.25 1.86 -4.37
C ILE A 30 10.57 2.50 -3.16
N PHE A 31 10.06 3.73 -3.29
CA PHE A 31 9.31 4.36 -2.21
C PHE A 31 8.04 3.61 -1.85
N HIS A 32 7.31 3.10 -2.84
CA HIS A 32 6.13 2.27 -2.61
C HIS A 32 6.49 1.00 -1.82
N LEU A 33 7.59 0.34 -2.17
CA LEU A 33 8.11 -0.82 -1.42
C LEU A 33 8.52 -0.45 0.01
N LEU A 34 9.15 0.71 0.20
CA LEU A 34 9.55 1.20 1.53
C LEU A 34 8.31 1.38 2.44
N ILE A 35 7.24 1.98 1.92
CA ILE A 35 5.98 2.13 2.65
C ILE A 35 5.38 0.76 2.97
N ALA A 36 5.38 -0.19 2.02
CA ALA A 36 4.94 -1.55 2.27
C ALA A 36 5.76 -2.22 3.39
N TRP A 37 7.08 -2.07 3.40
CA TRP A 37 7.94 -2.59 4.47
C TRP A 37 7.65 -1.96 5.83
N ILE A 38 7.40 -0.65 5.88
CA ILE A 38 7.00 0.05 7.12
C ILE A 38 5.69 -0.54 7.66
N ILE A 39 4.68 -0.74 6.80
CA ILE A 39 3.40 -1.36 7.19
C ILE A 39 3.63 -2.79 7.70
N ALA A 40 4.48 -3.57 7.03
CA ALA A 40 4.82 -4.94 7.44
C ALA A 40 5.54 -4.96 8.80
N PHE A 41 6.43 -4.00 9.06
CA PHE A 41 7.07 -3.85 10.35
C PHE A 41 6.05 -3.56 11.46
N PHE A 42 5.15 -2.59 11.25
CA PHE A 42 4.07 -2.30 12.21
C PHE A 42 3.16 -3.51 12.44
N TYR A 43 2.82 -4.24 11.38
CA TYR A 43 2.08 -5.49 11.48
C TYR A 43 2.77 -6.47 12.45
N LEU A 44 4.06 -6.73 12.29
CA LEU A 44 4.82 -7.64 13.17
C LEU A 44 4.89 -7.14 14.61
N VAL A 45 5.05 -5.84 14.84
CA VAL A 45 5.07 -5.25 16.17
C VAL A 45 3.72 -5.43 16.87
N LEU A 46 2.62 -5.20 16.16
CA LEU A 46 1.25 -5.30 16.67
C LEU A 46 0.77 -6.76 16.84
N LEU A 47 1.41 -7.72 16.16
CA LEU A 47 1.17 -9.15 16.37
C LEU A 47 1.78 -9.71 17.66
N LYS A 48 2.60 -8.93 18.38
CA LYS A 48 3.20 -9.40 19.63
C LYS A 48 2.12 -9.85 20.63
N PRO A 49 2.37 -10.92 21.42
CA PRO A 49 1.36 -11.50 22.33
C PRO A 49 0.69 -10.50 23.27
N LYS A 50 1.42 -9.44 23.65
CA LYS A 50 0.94 -8.34 24.51
C LYS A 50 -0.36 -7.70 24.01
N TYR A 51 -0.58 -7.60 22.70
CA TYR A 51 -1.72 -6.88 22.13
C TYR A 51 -2.95 -7.76 21.87
N LYS A 52 -2.81 -9.10 21.91
CA LYS A 52 -3.90 -10.07 21.69
C LYS A 52 -4.75 -9.82 20.43
N ILE A 53 -4.19 -9.21 19.39
CA ILE A 53 -4.91 -8.88 18.14
C ILE A 53 -4.98 -10.11 17.24
N ARG A 54 -6.16 -10.37 16.66
CA ARG A 54 -6.33 -11.43 15.65
C ARG A 54 -5.53 -11.10 14.41
N LYS A 55 -4.62 -12.00 14.05
CA LYS A 55 -3.71 -11.85 12.91
C LYS A 55 -4.42 -11.55 11.58
N SER A 56 -5.51 -12.26 11.29
CA SER A 56 -6.30 -12.07 10.08
C SER A 56 -6.96 -10.69 10.04
N LEU A 57 -7.52 -10.26 11.17
CA LEU A 57 -8.14 -8.94 11.31
C LEU A 57 -7.10 -7.84 11.08
N LEU A 58 -5.92 -7.95 11.70
CA LEU A 58 -4.87 -6.94 11.57
C LEU A 58 -4.33 -6.85 10.13
N ALA A 59 -4.08 -7.99 9.47
CA ALA A 59 -3.63 -8.02 8.08
C ALA A 59 -4.67 -7.41 7.15
N CYS A 60 -5.96 -7.78 7.34
CA CYS A 60 -7.08 -7.23 6.58
C CYS A 60 -7.19 -5.71 6.78
N LEU A 61 -7.14 -5.24 8.03
CA LEU A 61 -7.28 -3.82 8.36
C LEU A 61 -6.14 -2.98 7.77
N LEU A 62 -4.89 -3.38 7.95
CA LEU A 62 -3.74 -2.64 7.40
C LEU A 62 -3.76 -2.62 5.87
N SER A 63 -4.10 -3.76 5.25
CA SER A 63 -4.25 -3.85 3.80
C SER A 63 -5.41 -3.00 3.28
N PHE A 64 -6.52 -2.94 4.01
CA PHE A 64 -7.69 -2.15 3.66
C PHE A 64 -7.39 -0.65 3.77
N ILE A 65 -6.74 -0.20 4.85
CA ILE A 65 -6.31 1.19 5.03
C ILE A 65 -5.37 1.60 3.89
N ALA A 66 -4.39 0.74 3.55
CA ALA A 66 -3.50 0.98 2.42
C ALA A 66 -4.28 1.04 1.09
N ALA A 67 -5.25 0.15 0.85
CA ALA A 67 -6.11 0.20 -0.34
C ALA A 67 -6.95 1.49 -0.39
N MET A 68 -7.51 1.92 0.74
CA MET A 68 -8.30 3.15 0.86
C MET A 68 -7.50 4.41 0.58
N SER A 69 -6.17 4.37 0.68
CA SER A 69 -5.34 5.51 0.30
C SER A 69 -5.50 5.91 -1.18
N TYR A 70 -6.03 5.03 -2.04
CA TYR A 70 -6.38 5.38 -3.43
C TYR A 70 -7.14 6.71 -3.54
N PHE A 71 -8.18 6.91 -2.72
CA PHE A 71 -9.04 8.09 -2.80
C PHE A 71 -8.30 9.39 -2.42
N PRO A 72 -7.71 9.53 -1.22
CA PRO A 72 -6.98 10.75 -0.88
C PRO A 72 -5.76 10.95 -1.78
N LEU A 73 -5.07 9.88 -2.20
CA LEU A 73 -3.89 10.01 -3.08
C LEU A 73 -4.25 10.50 -4.47
N THR A 74 -5.40 10.08 -5.02
CA THR A 74 -5.86 10.56 -6.33
C THR A 74 -6.34 12.02 -6.25
N VAL A 75 -6.98 12.42 -5.15
CA VAL A 75 -7.42 13.82 -4.94
C VAL A 75 -6.24 14.77 -4.70
N LEU A 76 -5.21 14.30 -4.01
CA LEU A 76 -4.00 15.09 -3.70
C LEU A 76 -2.94 15.03 -4.81
N ALA A 77 -3.13 14.20 -5.83
CA ALA A 77 -2.17 14.04 -6.91
C ALA A 77 -1.97 15.37 -7.64
N LYS A 78 -0.71 15.79 -7.77
CA LYS A 78 -0.32 16.97 -8.54
C LYS A 78 0.01 16.58 -9.99
N LYS A 79 0.40 15.31 -10.22
CA LYS A 79 0.64 14.74 -11.54
C LYS A 79 -0.60 14.06 -12.12
N GLU A 80 -0.58 13.84 -13.43
CA GLU A 80 -1.62 13.07 -14.12
C GLU A 80 -1.77 11.67 -13.52
N THR A 81 -2.95 11.41 -12.96
CA THR A 81 -3.38 10.10 -12.50
C THR A 81 -4.73 9.75 -13.13
N PRO A 82 -5.09 8.46 -13.27
CA PRO A 82 -6.45 8.07 -13.63
C PRO A 82 -7.46 8.69 -12.66
N ALA A 83 -8.65 9.00 -13.17
CA ALA A 83 -9.74 9.54 -12.38
C ALA A 83 -10.08 8.62 -11.17
N VAL A 84 -10.62 9.22 -10.10
CA VAL A 84 -11.00 8.51 -8.87
C VAL A 84 -12.00 7.37 -9.14
N ASP A 85 -12.86 7.53 -10.13
CA ASP A 85 -13.87 6.57 -10.56
C ASP A 85 -13.40 5.63 -11.67
N ASN A 86 -12.10 5.67 -12.04
CA ASN A 86 -11.55 4.76 -13.03
C ASN A 86 -11.54 3.31 -12.50
N ALA A 87 -12.56 2.54 -12.89
CA ALA A 87 -12.75 1.17 -12.43
C ALA A 87 -11.53 0.27 -12.65
N THR A 88 -10.81 0.44 -13.77
CA THR A 88 -9.59 -0.35 -14.05
C THR A 88 -8.50 -0.05 -13.04
N ALA A 89 -8.24 1.23 -12.77
CA ALA A 89 -7.23 1.65 -11.80
C ALA A 89 -7.58 1.21 -10.37
N VAL A 90 -8.85 1.34 -9.98
CA VAL A 90 -9.36 0.87 -8.68
C VAL A 90 -9.17 -0.65 -8.54
N ILE A 91 -9.57 -1.43 -9.55
CA ILE A 91 -9.43 -2.91 -9.50
C ILE A 91 -7.97 -3.31 -9.37
N PHE A 92 -7.05 -2.75 -10.16
CA PHE A 92 -5.62 -3.07 -10.06
C PHE A 92 -5.05 -2.68 -8.70
N TRP A 93 -5.38 -1.48 -8.21
CA TRP A 93 -4.92 -1.01 -6.90
C TRP A 93 -5.38 -1.92 -5.77
N PHE A 94 -6.68 -2.23 -5.70
CA PHE A 94 -7.23 -3.09 -4.65
C PHE A 94 -6.75 -4.53 -4.77
N SER A 95 -6.54 -5.05 -5.99
CA SER A 95 -6.00 -6.40 -6.19
C SER A 95 -4.57 -6.51 -5.66
N GLY A 96 -3.72 -5.51 -5.94
CA GLY A 96 -2.35 -5.46 -5.40
C GLY A 96 -2.36 -5.43 -3.87
N HIS A 97 -3.24 -4.64 -3.28
CA HIS A 97 -3.38 -4.59 -1.82
C HIS A 97 -3.94 -5.88 -1.24
N ALA A 98 -4.95 -6.50 -1.86
CA ALA A 98 -5.47 -7.79 -1.42
C ALA A 98 -4.38 -8.88 -1.41
N ILE A 99 -3.52 -8.91 -2.44
CA ILE A 99 -2.35 -9.80 -2.49
C ILE A 99 -1.38 -9.47 -1.34
N TYR A 100 -1.09 -8.20 -1.11
CA TYR A 100 -0.23 -7.75 -0.01
C TYR A 100 -0.77 -8.17 1.37
N GLY A 101 -2.07 -7.98 1.63
CA GLY A 101 -2.72 -8.43 2.87
C GLY A 101 -2.65 -9.96 3.06
N LEU A 102 -2.80 -10.72 1.98
CA LEU A 102 -2.62 -12.18 2.01
C LEU A 102 -1.17 -12.57 2.34
N VAL A 103 -0.19 -11.85 1.79
CA VAL A 103 1.24 -12.03 2.12
C VAL A 103 1.48 -11.74 3.60
N LEU A 104 1.01 -10.60 4.13
CA LEU A 104 1.12 -10.28 5.57
C LEU A 104 0.54 -11.41 6.43
N TYR A 105 -0.69 -11.84 6.13
CA TYR A 105 -1.32 -12.94 6.85
C TYR A 105 -0.49 -14.23 6.78
N ARG A 106 0.03 -14.62 5.62
CA ARG A 106 0.83 -15.84 5.47
C ARG A 106 2.12 -15.76 6.28
N PHE A 107 2.85 -14.66 6.20
CA PHE A 107 4.16 -14.51 6.88
C PHE A 107 4.02 -14.30 8.39
N GLY A 108 2.96 -13.65 8.86
CA GLY A 108 2.65 -13.61 10.29
C GLY A 108 2.34 -14.99 10.89
N LYS A 109 2.04 -16.03 10.07
CA LYS A 109 1.80 -17.41 10.56
C LYS A 109 3.09 -18.07 11.05
N ARG A 110 4.23 -17.77 10.43
CA ARG A 110 5.52 -18.43 10.71
C ARG A 110 6.16 -17.99 12.02
N ASN A 111 5.94 -16.74 12.44
CA ASN A 111 6.65 -16.15 13.59
C ASN A 111 6.10 -16.53 14.97
N ILE A 112 4.97 -17.26 15.08
CA ILE A 112 4.38 -17.62 16.38
C ILE A 112 4.84 -19.01 16.87
N HIS A 113 5.49 -19.81 16.03
CA HIS A 113 5.90 -21.19 16.37
C HIS A 113 7.39 -21.34 16.74
N HIS A 114 8.11 -20.23 16.97
CA HIS A 114 9.56 -20.25 17.28
C HIS A 114 9.93 -19.75 18.69
N HIS A 115 8.99 -19.75 19.64
CA HIS A 115 9.26 -19.48 21.05
C HIS A 115 8.64 -20.54 21.94
#